data_AF-A0A967HIV9-F1
#
_entry.id   AF-A0A967HIV9-F1
#
_cell.length_a   1.000
_cell.length_b   1.000
_cell.length_c   1.000
_cell.angle_alpha   90.00
_cell.angle_beta   90.00
_cell.angle_gamma   90.00
#
_symmetry.space_group_name_H-M   'P 1'
#
loop_
_entity.id
_entity.type
_entity.pdbx_description
1 polymer ?
#
loop_
_entity_poly.entity_id
_entity_poly.type
_entity_poly.pdbx_seq_one_letter_code
_entity_poly.pdbx_strand_id
1 'polypeptide(L)'
;QGGCVETVRPTTHEDPTYVVDGVIHYCVANMPGAVPRTSTLALTNATFRYALKLADHGWEAACREDPALALGVNTVDGKCTCRGVAEAFGLDYTPIEEILG
;
A
#
# COMPACT_ATOMS: atom_id res chain seq x y z
N GLN A 1 -5.16 7.14 5.47
CA GLN A 1 -6.38 7.10 6.29
C GLN A 1 -5.94 6.99 7.76
N GLY A 2 -6.34 7.91 8.64
CA GLY A 2 -5.77 8.07 10.00
C GLY A 2 -6.51 7.36 11.14
N GLY A 3 -7.63 6.68 10.84
CA GLY A 3 -8.55 6.08 11.82
C GLY A 3 -10.01 6.22 11.36
N CYS A 4 -10.93 5.48 11.96
CA CYS A 4 -12.38 5.56 11.70
C CYS A 4 -13.20 6.11 12.87
N VAL A 5 -12.53 6.53 13.96
CA VAL A 5 -13.12 7.14 15.15
C VAL A 5 -12.40 8.46 15.41
N GLU A 6 -13.16 9.50 15.76
CA GLU A 6 -12.66 10.88 15.88
C GLU A 6 -11.51 11.03 16.87
N THR A 7 -11.57 10.32 18.00
CA THR A 7 -10.57 10.36 19.08
C THR A 7 -9.33 9.49 18.82
N VAL A 8 -9.22 8.87 17.64
CA VAL A 8 -8.10 8.00 17.28
C VAL A 8 -6.86 8.82 16.94
N ARG A 9 -5.76 8.49 17.62
CA ARG A 9 -4.40 8.88 17.25
C ARG A 9 -3.53 7.62 17.12
N PRO A 10 -2.62 7.55 16.14
CA PRO A 10 -1.70 6.42 16.01
C PRO A 10 -0.90 6.19 17.29
N THR A 11 -0.78 4.93 17.70
CA THR A 11 0.07 4.47 18.82
C THR A 11 1.17 3.54 18.30
N THR A 12 2.11 3.17 19.16
CA THR A 12 3.21 2.27 18.83
C THR A 12 3.10 0.96 19.62
N HIS A 13 3.92 -0.04 19.29
CA HIS A 13 3.97 -1.24 20.11
C HIS A 13 4.55 -0.99 21.52
N GLU A 14 5.36 0.06 21.70
CA GLU A 14 5.94 0.44 22.99
C GLU A 14 4.94 1.14 23.90
N ASP A 15 4.12 2.02 23.32
CA ASP A 15 3.03 2.73 24.00
C ASP A 15 1.71 2.49 23.25
N PRO A 16 1.04 1.33 23.48
CA PRO A 16 -0.03 0.85 22.61
C PRO A 16 -1.42 1.37 22.96
N THR A 17 -1.59 1.99 24.13
CA THR A 17 -2.91 2.41 24.61
C THR A 17 -2.92 3.79 25.25
N TYR A 18 -4.06 4.45 25.18
CA TYR A 18 -4.35 5.67 25.93
C TYR A 18 -5.84 5.74 26.28
N VAL A 19 -6.22 6.64 27.16
CA VAL A 19 -7.61 6.80 27.60
C VAL A 19 -8.17 8.15 27.15
N VAL A 20 -9.37 8.15 26.58
CA VAL A 20 -10.17 9.36 26.30
C VAL A 20 -11.58 9.08 26.79
N ASP A 21 -12.13 9.98 27.62
CA ASP A 21 -13.47 9.86 28.21
C ASP A 21 -13.75 8.51 28.89
N GLY A 22 -12.72 7.96 29.55
CA GLY A 22 -12.80 6.66 30.22
C GLY A 22 -12.71 5.43 29.29
N VAL A 23 -12.57 5.63 27.98
CA VAL A 23 -12.45 4.55 26.97
C VAL A 23 -10.98 4.33 26.62
N ILE A 24 -10.53 3.07 26.72
CA ILE A 24 -9.20 2.65 26.28
C ILE A 24 -9.17 2.57 24.76
N HIS A 25 -8.24 3.30 24.15
CA HIS A 25 -7.96 3.28 22.72
C HIS A 25 -6.73 2.43 22.46
N TYR A 26 -6.82 1.49 21.50
CA TYR A 26 -5.69 0.74 20.97
C TYR A 26 -5.61 1.00 19.47
N CYS A 27 -4.57 1.71 19.02
CA CYS A 27 -4.52 2.27 17.66
C CYS A 27 -3.14 2.06 17.02
N VAL A 28 -2.52 0.91 17.28
CA VAL A 28 -1.14 0.65 16.86
C VAL A 28 -1.08 0.52 15.34
N ALA A 29 -0.22 1.32 14.71
CA ALA A 29 0.03 1.20 13.28
C ALA A 29 0.88 -0.06 13.01
N ASN A 30 0.75 -0.64 11.81
CA ASN A 30 1.53 -1.82 11.41
C ASN A 30 1.38 -3.03 12.37
N MET A 31 0.17 -3.29 12.87
CA MET A 31 -0.12 -4.45 13.74
C MET A 31 0.41 -5.80 13.21
N PRO A 32 0.39 -6.10 11.89
CA PRO A 32 0.96 -7.35 11.37
C PRO A 32 2.44 -7.54 11.69
N GLY A 33 3.17 -6.45 11.98
CA GLY A 33 4.58 -6.48 12.39
C GLY A 33 4.83 -7.18 13.72
N ALA A 34 3.85 -7.24 14.63
CA ALA A 34 3.98 -7.96 15.89
C ALA A 34 3.97 -9.48 15.73
N VAL A 35 3.49 -10.00 14.60
CA VAL A 35 3.41 -11.43 14.30
C VAL A 35 4.15 -11.77 13.00
N PRO A 36 5.47 -11.47 12.92
CA PRO A 36 6.21 -11.39 11.67
C PRO A 36 6.24 -12.72 10.91
N ARG A 37 6.30 -13.86 11.62
CA ARG A 37 6.29 -15.18 10.97
C ARG A 37 5.00 -15.43 10.19
N THR A 38 3.86 -15.14 10.81
CA THR A 38 2.55 -15.36 10.20
C THR A 38 2.26 -14.33 9.12
N SER A 39 2.52 -13.04 9.38
CA SER A 39 2.26 -11.97 8.42
C SER A 39 3.17 -12.04 7.21
N THR A 40 4.44 -12.41 7.37
CA THR A 40 5.37 -12.62 6.24
C THR A 40 4.85 -13.72 5.33
N LEU A 41 4.54 -14.90 5.88
CA LEU A 41 4.03 -16.01 5.07
C LEU A 41 2.71 -15.65 4.36
N ALA A 42 1.81 -14.93 5.04
CA ALA A 42 0.56 -14.48 4.44
C ALA A 42 0.79 -13.49 3.29
N LEU A 43 1.65 -12.48 3.50
CA LEU A 43 1.95 -11.46 2.50
C LEU A 43 2.68 -12.07 1.31
N THR A 44 3.73 -12.87 1.54
CA THR A 44 4.51 -13.46 0.45
C THR A 44 3.67 -14.44 -0.35
N ASN A 45 2.82 -15.27 0.26
CA ASN A 45 1.93 -16.15 -0.50
C ASN A 45 1.00 -15.39 -1.46
N ALA A 46 0.57 -14.17 -1.10
CA ALA A 46 -0.23 -13.33 -1.97
C ALA A 46 0.58 -12.59 -3.05
N THR A 47 1.81 -12.15 -2.72
CA THR A 47 2.61 -11.29 -3.60
C THR A 47 3.60 -12.04 -4.49
N PHE A 48 3.99 -13.26 -4.12
CA PHE A 48 5.08 -14.01 -4.77
C PHE A 48 4.84 -14.22 -6.27
N ARG A 49 3.59 -14.48 -6.66
CA ARG A 49 3.23 -14.64 -8.08
C ARG A 49 3.51 -13.39 -8.92
N TYR A 50 3.32 -12.19 -8.36
CA TYR A 50 3.60 -10.94 -9.05
C TYR A 50 5.11 -10.67 -9.10
N ALA A 51 5.83 -11.00 -8.03
CA ALA A 51 7.28 -10.90 -7.99
C ALA A 51 7.94 -11.76 -9.07
N LEU A 52 7.45 -12.99 -9.29
CA LEU A 52 7.91 -13.85 -10.37
C LEU A 52 7.63 -13.25 -11.76
N LYS A 53 6.39 -12.79 -12.02
CA LYS A 53 6.06 -12.13 -13.30
C LYS A 53 6.97 -10.94 -13.61
N LEU A 54 7.22 -10.10 -12.60
CA LEU A 54 8.12 -8.96 -12.74
C LEU A 54 9.56 -9.39 -13.03
N ALA A 55 10.02 -10.47 -12.38
CA ALA A 55 11.37 -11.01 -12.59
C ALA A 55 11.54 -11.64 -13.98
N ASP A 56 10.53 -12.37 -14.45
CA ASP A 56 10.58 -13.13 -15.71
C ASP A 56 10.38 -12.24 -16.94
N HIS A 57 9.51 -11.23 -16.85
CA HIS A 57 9.05 -10.45 -18.00
C HIS A 57 9.45 -8.97 -17.95
N GLY A 58 9.94 -8.48 -16.82
CA GLY A 58 10.07 -7.05 -16.57
C GLY A 58 8.70 -6.39 -16.31
N TRP A 59 8.72 -5.15 -15.83
CA TRP A 59 7.49 -4.50 -15.33
C TRP A 59 6.50 -4.18 -16.45
N GLU A 60 6.94 -3.74 -17.62
CA GLU A 60 6.02 -3.35 -18.70
C GLU A 60 5.24 -4.54 -19.23
N ALA A 61 5.92 -5.63 -19.60
CA ALA A 61 5.27 -6.82 -20.10
C ALA A 61 4.41 -7.49 -19.02
N ALA A 62 4.89 -7.56 -17.78
CA ALA A 62 4.11 -8.08 -16.66
C ALA A 62 2.83 -7.26 -16.41
N CYS A 63 2.86 -5.93 -16.56
CA CYS A 63 1.67 -5.08 -16.42
C CYS A 63 0.71 -5.22 -17.61
N ARG A 64 1.22 -5.38 -18.85
CA ARG A 64 0.38 -5.66 -20.02
C ARG A 64 -0.33 -7.01 -19.90
N GLU A 65 0.33 -8.02 -19.33
CA GLU A 65 -0.24 -9.36 -19.12
C GLU A 65 -1.15 -9.46 -17.89
N ASP A 66 -0.91 -8.66 -16.85
CA ASP A 66 -1.68 -8.65 -15.61
C ASP A 66 -2.22 -7.24 -15.28
N PRO A 67 -3.46 -6.93 -15.70
CA PRO A 67 -4.06 -5.63 -15.42
C PRO A 67 -4.14 -5.30 -13.92
N ALA A 68 -4.22 -6.30 -13.04
CA ALA A 68 -4.22 -6.04 -11.59
C ALA A 68 -2.86 -5.53 -11.11
N LEU A 69 -1.77 -5.97 -11.74
CA LEU A 69 -0.43 -5.46 -11.47
C LEU A 69 -0.25 -4.04 -12.01
N ALA A 70 -0.81 -3.73 -13.20
CA ALA A 70 -0.79 -2.39 -13.78
C ALA A 70 -1.43 -1.34 -12.86
N LEU A 71 -2.55 -1.68 -12.20
CA LEU A 71 -3.20 -0.81 -11.21
C LEU A 71 -2.32 -0.50 -9.99
N GLY A 72 -1.30 -1.31 -9.72
CA GLY A 72 -0.34 -1.10 -8.63
C GLY A 72 0.80 -0.14 -8.96
N VAL A 73 0.96 0.26 -10.22
CA VAL A 73 2.03 1.18 -10.64
C VAL A 73 1.68 2.59 -10.19
N ASN A 74 2.55 3.21 -9.38
CA ASN A 74 2.34 4.56 -8.86
C ASN A 74 3.13 5.64 -9.63
N THR A 75 4.31 5.29 -10.14
CA THR A 75 5.23 6.22 -10.79
C THR A 75 6.03 5.55 -11.89
N VAL A 76 6.21 6.23 -13.02
CA VAL A 76 7.11 5.82 -14.12
C VAL A 76 7.77 7.07 -14.71
N ASP A 77 9.09 7.08 -14.85
CA ASP A 77 9.87 8.16 -15.50
C ASP A 77 9.46 9.59 -15.09
N GLY A 78 9.22 9.80 -13.79
CA GLY A 78 8.82 11.09 -13.22
C GLY A 78 7.33 11.44 -13.36
N LYS A 79 6.52 10.58 -14.00
CA LYS A 79 5.07 10.72 -14.11
C LYS A 79 4.36 9.99 -12.98
N CYS A 80 3.27 10.57 -12.46
CA CYS A 80 2.42 9.91 -11.46
C CYS A 80 1.27 9.18 -12.15
N THR A 81 1.22 7.85 -11.99
CA THR A 81 0.19 6.97 -12.58
C THR A 81 -0.87 6.56 -11.57
N CYS A 82 -0.76 7.01 -10.33
CA CYS A 82 -1.76 6.80 -9.29
C CYS A 82 -2.59 8.06 -9.09
N ARG A 83 -3.84 8.03 -9.58
CA ARG A 83 -4.76 9.17 -9.50
C ARG A 83 -4.95 9.71 -8.09
N GLY A 84 -5.11 8.82 -7.11
CA GLY A 84 -5.32 9.24 -5.71
C GLY A 84 -4.11 9.96 -5.11
N VAL A 85 -2.90 9.59 -5.51
CA VAL A 85 -1.67 10.30 -5.10
C VAL A 85 -1.58 11.65 -5.83
N ALA A 86 -1.84 11.66 -7.14
CA ALA A 86 -1.81 12.89 -7.92
C ALA A 86 -2.77 13.95 -7.38
N GLU A 87 -4.02 13.58 -7.09
CA GLU A 87 -5.03 14.47 -6.52
C GLU A 87 -4.66 14.94 -5.10
N ALA A 88 -4.13 14.05 -4.26
CA ALA A 88 -3.77 14.39 -2.88
C ALA A 88 -2.60 15.39 -2.77
N PHE A 89 -1.69 15.37 -3.74
CA PHE A 89 -0.47 16.19 -3.74
C PHE A 89 -0.42 17.26 -4.84
N GLY A 90 -1.48 17.40 -5.64
CA GLY A 90 -1.57 18.38 -6.74
C GLY A 90 -0.57 18.11 -7.87
N LEU A 91 -0.29 16.85 -8.18
CA LEU A 91 0.61 16.42 -9.25
C LEU A 91 -0.17 16.16 -10.54
N ASP A 92 0.52 16.20 -11.68
CA ASP A 92 -0.04 15.76 -12.95
C ASP A 92 -0.25 14.24 -12.95
N TYR A 93 -1.46 13.82 -13.33
CA TYR A 93 -1.82 12.42 -13.48
C TYR A 93 -1.62 11.96 -14.93
N THR A 94 -0.91 10.86 -15.12
CA THR A 94 -0.79 10.18 -16.43
C THR A 94 -1.32 8.75 -16.30
N PRO A 95 -2.37 8.35 -17.03
CA PRO A 95 -2.83 6.96 -17.04
C PRO A 95 -1.71 5.98 -17.41
N ILE A 96 -1.69 4.82 -16.76
CA ILE A 96 -0.64 3.81 -17.00
C ILE A 96 -0.72 3.25 -18.44
N GLU A 97 -1.91 3.25 -19.02
CA GLU A 97 -2.17 2.80 -20.39
C GLU A 97 -1.45 3.67 -21.42
N GLU A 98 -1.37 4.99 -21.19
CA GLU A 98 -0.64 5.91 -22.09
C GLU A 98 0.87 5.66 -22.10
N ILE A 99 1.39 5.04 -21.03
CA ILE A 99 2.80 4.70 -20.90
C ILE A 99 3.09 3.32 -21.49
N LEU A 100 2.19 2.35 -21.25
CA LEU A 100 2.37 0.97 -21.71
C LEU A 100 2.14 0.80 -23.22
N GLY A 101 1.43 1.71 -23.87
CA GLY A 101 1.18 1.69 -25.32
C GLY A 101 0.08 0.72 -25.72
#